data_AF-A0A1C5WGP5-F1
#
_entry.id   AF-A0A1C5WGP5-F1
#
_cell.length_a   1.000
_cell.length_b   1.000
_cell.length_c   1.000
_cell.angle_alpha   90.00
_cell.angle_beta   90.00
_cell.angle_gamma   90.00
#
_symmetry.space_group_name_H-M   'P 1'
#
loop_
_entity.id
_entity.type
_entity.pdbx_description
1 polymer ?
#
loop_
_entity_poly.entity_id
_entity_poly.type
_entity_poly.pdbx_seq_one_letter_code
_entity_poly.pdbx_strand_id
1 'polypeptide(L)' 'MTYDKTYREELIEHIKACGQSIIDNAEKIVGDYKFDAGTYIELHVGKCDEAPHISVTKDFIPERLKEINEL' A
#
# COMPACT_ATOMS: atom_id res chain seq x y z
N MET A 1 -4.12 -23.19 -26.04
CA MET A 1 -4.31 -22.09 -25.07
C MET A 1 -3.10 -22.06 -24.16
N THR A 2 -2.13 -21.21 -24.47
CA THR A 2 -0.85 -21.06 -23.76
C THR A 2 -0.86 -19.72 -23.00
N TYR A 3 -1.96 -19.44 -22.30
CA TYR A 3 -2.24 -18.13 -21.67
C TYR A 3 -1.80 -18.05 -20.20
N ASP A 4 -1.32 -19.14 -19.61
CA ASP A 4 -1.15 -19.27 -18.15
C ASP A 4 0.26 -18.89 -17.65
N LYS A 5 1.31 -19.22 -18.43
CA LYS A 5 2.69 -18.96 -18.02
C LYS A 5 3.07 -17.48 -18.08
N THR A 6 2.70 -16.80 -19.17
CA THR A 6 3.03 -15.38 -19.39
C THR A 6 2.28 -14.48 -18.41
N TYR A 7 0.99 -14.73 -18.17
CA TYR A 7 0.21 -13.98 -17.18
C TYR A 7 0.77 -14.10 -15.76
N ARG A 8 1.22 -15.30 -15.37
CA ARG A 8 1.86 -15.52 -14.08
C ARG A 8 3.17 -14.74 -13.94
N GLU A 9 4.00 -14.73 -14.99
CA GLU A 9 5.26 -13.99 -15.01
C GLU A 9 5.02 -12.47 -14.93
N GLU A 10 4.03 -11.95 -15.66
CA GLU A 10 3.60 -10.55 -15.58
C GLU A 10 3.12 -10.15 -14.18
N LEU A 11 2.29 -10.99 -13.55
CA LEU A 11 1.83 -10.77 -12.17
C LEU A 11 2.99 -10.72 -11.18
N ILE A 12 4.00 -11.59 -11.34
CA ILE A 12 5.20 -11.58 -10.49
C ILE A 12 5.96 -10.26 -10.66
N GLU A 13 6.15 -9.80 -11.90
CA GLU A 13 6.84 -8.54 -12.15
C GLU A 13 6.05 -7.33 -11.65
N HIS A 14 4.72 -7.33 -11.76
CA HIS A 14 3.88 -6.28 -11.17
C HIS A 14 4.02 -6.23 -9.65
N ILE A 15 3.99 -7.38 -8.96
CA ILE A 15 4.18 -7.45 -7.50
C ILE A 15 5.57 -6.90 -7.12
N LYS A 16 6.62 -7.29 -7.84
CA LYS A 16 7.99 -6.81 -7.59
C LYS A 16 8.10 -5.30 -7.80
N ALA A 17 7.55 -4.78 -8.90
CA ALA A 17 7.57 -3.35 -9.20
C ALA A 17 6.84 -2.54 -8.13
N CYS A 18 5.66 -3.00 -7.70
CA CYS A 18 4.94 -2.39 -6.58
C CYS A 18 5.75 -2.45 -5.28
N GLY A 19 6.36 -3.59 -4.96
CA GLY A 19 7.21 -3.76 -3.78
C GLY A 19 8.39 -2.79 -3.76
N GLN A 20 9.08 -2.61 -4.89
CA GLN A 20 10.18 -1.64 -5.00
C GLN A 20 9.67 -0.20 -4.80
N SER A 21 8.54 0.16 -5.41
CA SER A 21 7.95 1.48 -5.22
C SER A 21 7.56 1.76 -3.76
N ILE A 22 7.16 0.75 -2.99
CA ILE A 22 6.88 0.89 -1.56
C ILE A 22 8.17 1.19 -0.79
N ILE A 23 9.25 0.45 -1.08
CA ILE A 23 10.58 0.67 -0.47
C ILE A 23 11.07 2.09 -0.78
N ASP A 24 11.02 2.50 -2.06
CA ASP A 24 11.54 3.78 -2.52
C ASP A 24 10.75 4.99 -1.99
N ASN A 25 9.54 4.78 -1.49
CA ASN A 25 8.67 5.82 -0.96
C ASN A 25 8.30 5.61 0.51
N ALA A 26 9.00 4.74 1.23
CA ALA A 26 8.66 4.35 2.60
C ALA A 26 8.49 5.56 3.54
N GLU A 27 9.39 6.54 3.48
CA GLU A 27 9.32 7.75 4.32
C GLU A 27 8.09 8.60 4.01
N LYS A 28 7.71 8.72 2.73
CA LYS A 28 6.48 9.44 2.34
C LYS A 28 5.23 8.67 2.75
N ILE A 29 5.29 7.33 2.65
CA ILE A 29 4.22 6.43 3.07
C ILE A 29 4.04 6.48 4.59
N VAL A 30 5.06 6.72 5.40
CA VAL A 30 4.88 6.97 6.84
C VAL A 30 4.41 8.41 7.08
N GLY A 31 4.98 9.39 6.39
CA GLY A 31 4.64 10.81 6.53
C GLY A 31 4.86 11.36 7.94
N ASP A 32 4.38 12.57 8.21
CA ASP A 32 4.63 13.29 9.48
C ASP A 32 3.44 13.25 10.47
N TYR A 33 2.70 12.15 10.51
CA TYR A 33 1.54 12.03 11.40
C TYR A 33 1.97 11.86 12.86
N LYS A 34 1.68 12.85 13.71
CA LYS A 34 2.03 12.83 15.15
C LYS A 34 1.39 11.67 15.94
N PHE A 35 0.22 11.19 15.50
CA PHE A 35 -0.52 10.09 16.13
C PHE A 35 -0.97 9.11 15.05
N ASP A 36 -0.02 8.36 14.50
CA ASP A 36 -0.28 7.27 13.57
C ASP A 36 -1.00 6.12 14.30
N ALA A 37 -2.20 5.76 13.83
CA ALA A 37 -2.97 4.63 14.33
C ALA A 37 -2.84 3.38 13.46
N GLY A 38 -2.14 3.49 12.32
CA GLY A 38 -1.89 2.39 11.42
C GLY A 38 -1.74 2.86 9.97
N THR A 39 -0.88 2.14 9.24
CA THR A 39 -0.73 2.26 7.79
C THR A 39 -1.10 0.94 7.13
N TYR A 40 -2.04 1.00 6.18
CA TYR A 40 -2.49 -0.14 5.38
C TYR A 40 -2.10 0.09 3.92
N ILE A 41 -1.47 -0.92 3.31
CA ILE A 41 -1.00 -0.86 1.93
C ILE A 41 -1.65 -2.01 1.16
N GLU A 42 -2.41 -1.68 0.11
CA GLU A 42 -3.04 -2.64 -0.78
C GLU A 42 -2.39 -2.60 -2.16
N LEU A 43 -2.12 -3.77 -2.74
CA LEU A 43 -1.57 -3.91 -4.09
C LEU A 43 -2.66 -4.44 -5.02
N HIS A 44 -2.93 -3.73 -6.11
CA HIS A 44 -3.89 -4.12 -7.14
C HIS A 44 -3.14 -4.49 -8.41
N VAL A 45 -2.91 -5.79 -8.64
CA VAL A 45 -1.98 -6.29 -9.70
C VAL A 45 -2.59 -7.30 -10.68
N GLY A 46 -3.85 -7.69 -10.50
CA GLY A 46 -4.46 -8.86 -11.17
C GLY A 46 -5.60 -8.58 -12.15
N LYS A 47 -5.81 -7.33 -12.57
CA LYS A 47 -6.84 -7.00 -13.57
C LYS A 47 -6.16 -6.68 -14.91
N CYS A 48 -6.46 -7.46 -15.95
CA CYS A 48 -5.84 -7.34 -17.28
C CYS A 48 -5.97 -5.96 -17.93
N ASP A 49 -6.94 -5.14 -17.50
CA ASP A 49 -7.28 -3.87 -18.15
C ASP A 49 -6.92 -2.64 -17.29
N GLU A 50 -6.40 -2.85 -16.08
CA GLU A 50 -6.01 -1.77 -15.16
C GLU A 50 -4.50 -1.80 -14.91
N ALA A 51 -3.86 -0.64 -14.96
CA ALA A 51 -2.45 -0.55 -14.58
C ALA A 51 -2.27 -0.96 -13.10
N PRO A 52 -1.19 -1.71 -12.78
CA PRO A 52 -0.92 -2.07 -11.39
C PRO A 52 -0.73 -0.81 -10.56
N HIS A 53 -1.38 -0.75 -9.41
CA HIS A 53 -1.31 0.41 -8.53
C HIS A 53 -1.32 0.01 -7.06
N ILE A 54 -0.86 0.95 -6.24
CA ILE A 54 -0.74 0.83 -4.79
C ILE A 54 -1.71 1.83 -4.17
N SER A 55 -2.57 1.33 -3.30
CA SER A 55 -3.44 2.15 -2.45
C SER A 55 -2.84 2.19 -1.06
N VAL A 56 -2.67 3.41 -0.50
CA VAL A 56 -2.18 3.61 0.86
C VAL A 56 -3.27 4.27 1.67
N THR A 57 -3.74 3.56 2.68
CA THR A 57 -4.73 4.06 3.64
C THR A 57 -4.05 4.31 4.97
N LYS A 58 -4.35 5.46 5.58
CA LYS A 58 -3.80 5.85 6.87
C LYS A 58 -4.89 6.19 7.85
N ASP A 59 -4.71 5.69 9.05
CA ASP A 59 -5.54 6.05 10.19
C ASP A 59 -4.74 6.95 11.12
N PHE A 60 -5.35 8.04 11.57
CA PHE A 60 -4.73 8.95 12.53
C PHE A 60 -5.71 9.30 13.64
N ILE A 61 -5.18 9.50 14.85
CA ILE A 61 -5.98 9.97 15.97
C ILE A 61 -6.03 11.51 15.92
N PRO A 62 -7.22 12.13 15.86
CA PRO A 62 -7.33 13.58 15.95
C PRO A 62 -6.72 14.09 17.26
N GLU A 63 -5.86 15.11 17.18
CA GLU A 63 -5.13 15.63 18.35
C GLU A 63 -6.04 16.06 19.51
N ARG A 64 -7.28 16.44 19.22
CA ARG A 64 -8.28 16.87 20.22
C ARG A 64 -8.87 15.73 21.06
N LEU A 65 -8.58 14.47 20.72
CA LEU A 65 -9.15 13.28 21.37
C LEU A 65 -8.14 12.54 22.27
N LYS A 66 -6.98 13.15 22.55
CA LYS A 66 -5.87 12.54 23.34
C LYS A 66 -6.28 12.12 24.76
N GLU A 67 -7.27 12.76 25.35
CA GLU A 67 -7.60 12.57 26.78
C GLU A 67 -8.45 11.33 27.07
N ILE A 68 -8.90 10.59 26.05
CA ILE A 68 -9.84 9.47 26.25
C ILE A 68 -9.12 8.17 26.64
N ASN A 69 -7.80 8.06 26.38
CA ASN A 69 -7.03 6.82 26.58
C ASN A 69 -5.99 6.89 27.72
N GLU A 70 -5.96 7.96 28.51
CA GLU A 70 -5.11 8.07 29.71
C GLU A 70 -5.88 7.89 31.04
N LEU A 71 -7.12 7.36 31.00
CA LEU A 71 -7.97 7.04 32.16
C LEU A 71 -8.13 5.54 32.39
#